data_AF-A0A258CSS2-F1
#
_entry.id   AF-A0A258CSS2-F1
#
_cell.length_a   1.000
_cell.length_b   1.000
_cell.length_c   1.000
_cell.angle_alpha   90.00
_cell.angle_beta   90.00
_cell.angle_gamma   90.00
#
_symmetry.space_group_name_H-M   'P 1'
#
loop_
_entity.id
_entity.type
_entity.pdbx_description
1 polymer ?
#
loop_
_entity_poly.entity_id
_entity_poly.type
_entity_poly.pdbx_seq_one_letter_code
_entity_poly.pdbx_strand_id
1 'polypeptide(L)'
;MVDWALIAESWPLYLNGLKVSLILMAISVSASFLLSVPLAIARVSPNPLLSKPVFLYTYVIRGTPLLVQLYMIYFGLAQFEWLRESAAWPLFRNAWFCAWLAFALNSAAYTTEILAGALRQTPNGELEAARSLGLSTFSIYRRILLPSAMRRALPQYGNELVMVMHATSIASAVTIVELTRTARDVYYNNLAPLEAFGLVAVFYFVITFTLVGLVKLLEARFLDEIPGMICAQALRRELLALEASGDLRGEVVLVPVANPLGLGQQVLGQPVGRFALAEGGNFNRDFPDLTVGLSRIGEALTDDPDGNLALIRAELAAVLASFPVETPPQHLKATLLALALHADFVLDLHCDAEAAMHLYTHTDSAPIFAPLAAHLGARALLLADVSGGDPFDEAVSRPWAELARAFPDRPVPFGCQSVTVELRGQSDVDDAMADADAGAILAFMRHVGVIAGEKPVLPAALCQPTALEASEPLVAPTAGILVYRRELGETVEAGAVLAELIDPLSGAVTPIRCQSGGVFFARSALRFVTPGKRLGKVAGTSLKRSGRLLSP
;
A
#
# COMPACT_ATOMS: atom_id res chain seq x y z
N MET A 1 -17.20 27.52 36.93
CA MET A 1 -18.13 26.74 36.08
C MET A 1 -18.09 27.36 34.71
N VAL A 2 -18.08 26.55 33.64
CA VAL A 2 -18.07 27.07 32.26
C VAL A 2 -19.36 27.85 32.00
N ASP A 3 -19.24 29.10 31.54
CA ASP A 3 -20.39 29.91 31.16
C ASP A 3 -20.89 29.54 29.75
N TRP A 4 -21.90 28.65 29.70
CA TRP A 4 -22.50 28.19 28.45
C TRP A 4 -23.35 29.27 27.75
N ALA A 5 -23.87 30.25 28.48
CA ALA A 5 -24.64 31.34 27.88
C ALA A 5 -23.72 32.25 27.08
N LEU A 6 -22.55 32.59 27.64
CA LEU A 6 -21.52 33.36 26.95
C LEU A 6 -21.04 32.67 25.65
N ILE A 7 -20.88 31.34 25.69
CA ILE A 7 -20.51 30.55 24.50
C ILE A 7 -21.59 30.63 23.43
N ALA A 8 -22.87 30.49 23.81
CA ALA A 8 -23.98 30.55 22.86
C ALA A 8 -24.13 31.95 22.23
N GLU A 9 -23.98 33.01 23.03
CA GLU A 9 -24.04 34.40 22.55
C GLU A 9 -22.87 34.74 21.62
N SER A 10 -21.67 34.24 21.92
CA SER A 10 -20.46 34.48 21.13
C SER A 10 -20.34 33.60 19.90
N TRP A 11 -21.20 32.58 19.75
CA TRP A 11 -21.12 31.57 18.68
C TRP A 11 -21.04 32.16 17.26
N PRO A 12 -21.84 33.18 16.86
CA PRO A 12 -21.75 33.77 15.53
C PRO A 12 -20.38 34.44 15.26
N LEU A 13 -19.74 35.01 16.29
CA LEU A 13 -18.42 35.61 16.18
C LEU A 13 -17.36 34.55 15.90
N TYR A 14 -17.44 33.40 16.57
CA TYR A 14 -16.53 32.27 16.34
C TYR A 14 -16.72 31.65 14.96
N LEU A 15 -17.95 31.51 14.48
CA LEU A 15 -18.19 31.04 13.10
C LEU A 15 -17.62 32.00 12.05
N ASN A 16 -17.68 33.32 12.30
CA ASN A 16 -17.05 34.30 11.43
C ASN A 16 -15.52 34.18 11.46
N GLY A 17 -14.92 34.12 12.65
CA GLY A 17 -13.48 33.91 12.81
C GLY A 17 -12.99 32.60 12.18
N LEU A 18 -13.79 31.53 12.29
CA LEU A 18 -13.55 30.24 11.63
C LEU A 18 -13.54 30.40 10.10
N LYS A 19 -14.58 31.04 9.55
CA LYS A 19 -14.67 31.32 8.10
C LYS A 19 -13.47 32.10 7.61
N VAL A 20 -13.06 33.13 8.34
CA VAL A 20 -11.86 33.94 8.05
C VAL A 20 -10.60 33.08 8.03
N SER A 21 -10.42 32.22 9.04
CA SER A 21 -9.27 31.31 9.16
C SER A 21 -9.22 30.33 7.99
N LEU A 22 -10.35 29.70 7.66
CA LEU A 22 -10.44 28.72 6.56
C LEU A 22 -10.24 29.37 5.19
N ILE A 23 -10.78 30.59 4.97
CA ILE A 23 -10.53 31.32 3.73
C ILE A 23 -9.06 31.63 3.60
N LEU A 24 -8.42 32.20 4.64
CA LEU A 24 -7.00 32.54 4.64
C LEU A 24 -6.14 31.30 4.35
N MET A 25 -6.41 30.19 5.05
CA MET A 25 -5.74 28.91 4.80
C MET A 25 -5.91 28.48 3.35
N ALA A 26 -7.15 28.43 2.83
CA ALA A 26 -7.43 27.94 1.48
C ALA A 26 -6.69 28.76 0.42
N ILE A 27 -6.75 30.09 0.48
CA ILE A 27 -6.08 30.95 -0.51
C ILE A 27 -4.55 30.88 -0.42
N SER A 28 -3.98 30.74 0.78
CA SER A 28 -2.54 30.63 0.98
C SER A 28 -2.02 29.26 0.54
N VAL A 29 -2.74 28.18 0.86
CA VAL A 29 -2.42 26.82 0.41
C VAL A 29 -2.48 26.73 -1.11
N SER A 30 -3.56 27.22 -1.74
CA SER A 30 -3.68 27.18 -3.20
C SER A 30 -2.57 27.98 -3.90
N ALA A 31 -2.29 29.20 -3.44
CA ALA A 31 -1.21 30.02 -4.01
C ALA A 31 0.17 29.38 -3.81
N SER A 32 0.43 28.87 -2.60
CA SER A 32 1.71 28.23 -2.28
C SER A 32 1.94 26.95 -3.08
N PHE A 33 0.91 26.12 -3.25
CA PHE A 33 0.99 24.90 -4.03
C PHE A 33 1.31 25.21 -5.51
N LEU A 34 0.57 26.14 -6.12
CA LEU A 34 0.80 26.56 -7.51
C LEU A 34 2.20 27.12 -7.73
N LEU A 35 2.72 27.89 -6.76
CA LEU A 35 4.08 28.42 -6.81
C LEU A 35 5.13 27.32 -6.57
N SER A 36 4.84 26.37 -5.70
CA SER A 36 5.81 25.36 -5.26
C SER A 36 6.19 24.36 -6.36
N VAL A 37 5.28 24.04 -7.28
CA VAL A 37 5.51 23.09 -8.38
C VAL A 37 6.65 23.54 -9.31
N PRO A 38 6.60 24.73 -9.95
CA PRO A 38 7.70 25.20 -10.79
C PRO A 38 8.98 25.45 -9.99
N LEU A 39 8.87 25.93 -8.74
CA LEU A 39 10.04 26.12 -7.87
C LEU A 39 10.71 24.79 -7.53
N ALA A 40 9.95 23.72 -7.28
CA ALA A 40 10.49 22.39 -6.99
C ALA A 40 11.26 21.83 -8.19
N ILE A 41 10.73 22.00 -9.40
CA ILE A 41 11.42 21.63 -10.66
C ILE A 41 12.73 22.41 -10.81
N ALA A 42 12.70 23.75 -10.61
CA ALA A 42 13.90 24.58 -10.65
C ALA A 42 14.91 24.17 -9.57
N ARG A 43 14.43 23.81 -8.37
CA ARG A 43 15.22 23.42 -7.21
C ARG A 43 15.95 22.08 -7.37
N VAL A 44 15.43 21.17 -8.19
CA VAL A 44 16.09 19.90 -8.56
C VAL A 44 16.86 19.99 -9.88
N SER A 45 16.81 21.13 -10.56
CA SER A 45 17.54 21.34 -11.81
C SER A 45 19.05 21.24 -11.60
N PRO A 46 19.79 20.60 -12.52
CA PRO A 46 21.26 20.62 -12.49
C PRO A 46 21.83 22.01 -12.78
N ASN A 47 21.05 22.94 -13.34
CA ASN A 47 21.52 24.29 -13.63
C ASN A 47 21.59 25.14 -12.34
N PRO A 48 22.78 25.58 -11.91
CA PRO A 48 22.94 26.36 -10.67
C PRO A 48 22.27 27.73 -10.73
N LEU A 49 22.06 28.31 -11.91
CA LEU A 49 21.34 29.58 -12.06
C LEU A 49 19.84 29.44 -11.76
N LEU A 50 19.28 28.23 -11.87
CA LEU A 50 17.90 27.94 -11.50
C LEU A 50 17.79 27.41 -10.07
N SER A 51 18.67 26.51 -9.66
CA SER A 51 18.55 25.84 -8.36
C SER A 51 19.03 26.68 -7.17
N LYS A 52 20.08 27.50 -7.34
CA LYS A 52 20.64 28.31 -6.24
C LYS A 52 19.71 29.44 -5.77
N PRO A 53 19.03 30.21 -6.65
CA PRO A 53 18.09 31.24 -6.18
C PRO A 53 16.92 30.63 -5.40
N VAL A 54 16.37 29.51 -5.87
CA VAL A 54 15.29 28.81 -5.16
C VAL A 54 15.78 28.27 -3.83
N PHE A 55 16.97 27.65 -3.79
CA PHE A 55 17.59 27.22 -2.53
C PHE A 55 17.78 28.36 -1.55
N LEU A 56 18.28 29.52 -1.99
CA LEU A 56 18.48 30.67 -1.11
C LEU A 56 17.14 31.18 -0.55
N TYR A 57 16.13 31.31 -1.40
CA TYR A 57 14.77 31.66 -0.98
C TYR A 57 14.22 30.66 0.05
N THR A 58 14.25 29.36 -0.25
CA THR A 58 13.70 28.34 0.67
C THR A 58 14.48 28.28 1.97
N TYR A 59 15.80 28.44 1.92
CA TYR A 59 16.67 28.46 3.10
C TYR A 59 16.35 29.65 4.03
N VAL A 60 16.26 30.87 3.49
CA VAL A 60 15.97 32.07 4.28
C VAL A 60 14.55 32.03 4.86
N ILE A 61 13.56 31.66 4.07
CA ILE A 61 12.17 31.63 4.50
C ILE A 61 11.92 30.52 5.53
N ARG A 62 12.47 29.32 5.35
CA ARG A 62 12.32 28.25 6.35
C ARG A 62 13.18 28.48 7.59
N GLY A 63 14.21 29.31 7.49
CA GLY A 63 15.08 29.71 8.61
C GLY A 63 14.56 30.88 9.45
N THR A 64 13.45 31.51 9.06
CA THR A 64 12.89 32.68 9.76
C THR A 64 11.45 32.41 10.24
N PRO A 65 11.05 32.81 11.46
CA PRO A 65 9.70 32.60 11.95
C PRO A 65 8.65 33.33 11.10
N LEU A 66 7.52 32.66 10.81
CA LEU A 66 6.41 33.24 10.02
C LEU A 66 5.87 34.54 10.64
N LEU A 67 5.79 34.65 11.96
CA LEU A 67 5.38 35.90 12.64
C LEU A 67 6.32 37.07 12.29
N VAL A 68 7.62 36.83 12.26
CA VAL A 68 8.62 37.86 11.89
C VAL A 68 8.45 38.23 10.42
N GLN A 69 8.26 37.25 9.53
CA GLN A 69 8.00 37.50 8.11
C GLN A 69 6.74 38.36 7.92
N LEU A 70 5.67 38.05 8.64
CA LEU A 70 4.43 38.81 8.61
C LEU A 70 4.63 40.26 9.07
N TYR A 71 5.35 40.47 10.17
CA TYR A 71 5.68 41.82 10.65
C TYR A 71 6.57 42.59 9.69
N MET A 72 7.57 41.94 9.08
CA MET A 72 8.42 42.57 8.09
C MET A 72 7.61 43.00 6.86
N ILE A 73 6.67 42.18 6.40
CA ILE A 73 5.82 42.52 5.26
C ILE A 73 4.82 43.62 5.61
N TYR A 74 4.17 43.56 6.77
CA TYR A 74 3.11 44.51 7.13
C TYR A 74 3.65 45.83 7.71
N PHE A 75 4.54 45.77 8.71
CA PHE A 75 5.08 46.96 9.38
C PHE A 75 6.42 47.42 8.79
N GLY A 76 7.29 46.47 8.42
CA GLY A 76 8.64 46.77 7.92
C GLY A 76 8.62 47.45 6.55
N LEU A 77 7.90 46.87 5.57
CA LEU A 77 7.81 47.43 4.23
C LEU A 77 7.14 48.81 4.21
N ALA A 78 6.22 49.08 5.14
CA ALA A 78 5.58 50.39 5.29
C ALA A 78 6.55 51.53 5.64
N GLN A 79 7.75 51.22 6.15
CA GLN A 79 8.77 52.24 6.47
C GLN A 79 9.41 52.85 5.22
N PHE A 80 9.35 52.16 4.07
CA PHE A 80 9.99 52.64 2.84
C PHE A 80 9.09 53.60 2.06
N GLU A 81 9.57 54.83 1.88
CA GLU A 81 8.83 55.89 1.19
C GLU A 81 8.52 55.55 -0.27
N TRP A 82 9.49 55.00 -1.00
CA TRP A 82 9.30 54.59 -2.39
C TRP A 82 8.16 53.58 -2.57
N LEU A 83 7.90 52.72 -1.57
CA LEU A 83 6.80 51.77 -1.61
C LEU A 83 5.47 52.47 -1.31
N ARG A 84 5.44 53.38 -0.33
CA ARG A 84 4.25 54.17 0.04
C ARG A 84 3.73 55.03 -1.10
N GLU A 85 4.63 55.54 -1.94
CA GLU A 85 4.30 56.36 -3.11
C GLU A 85 4.00 55.52 -4.37
N SER A 86 4.28 54.21 -4.32
CA SER A 86 4.08 53.31 -5.47
C SER A 86 2.60 52.94 -5.68
N ALA A 87 2.28 52.51 -6.90
CA ALA A 87 0.97 51.93 -7.22
C ALA A 87 0.64 50.64 -6.43
N ALA A 88 1.63 50.00 -5.81
CA ALA A 88 1.43 48.79 -5.01
C ALA A 88 1.02 49.09 -3.55
N TRP A 89 1.14 50.34 -3.08
CA TRP A 89 0.83 50.72 -1.70
C TRP A 89 -0.57 50.30 -1.22
N PRO A 90 -1.65 50.38 -2.02
CA PRO A 90 -2.97 49.91 -1.61
C PRO A 90 -3.01 48.43 -1.18
N LEU A 91 -2.13 47.60 -1.75
CA LEU A 91 -1.97 46.19 -1.37
C LEU A 91 -1.18 46.07 -0.07
N PHE A 92 -0.01 46.71 0.04
CA PHE A 92 0.88 46.57 1.19
C PHE A 92 0.40 47.27 2.48
N ARG A 93 -0.54 48.22 2.37
CA ARG A 93 -1.24 48.76 3.55
C ARG A 93 -2.39 47.86 4.03
N ASN A 94 -2.82 46.90 3.22
CA ASN A 94 -3.94 46.01 3.52
C ASN A 94 -3.45 44.77 4.28
N ALA A 95 -3.94 44.60 5.51
CA ALA A 95 -3.55 43.48 6.38
C ALA A 95 -3.81 42.10 5.75
N TRP A 96 -4.92 41.93 5.03
CA TRP A 96 -5.27 40.68 4.37
C TRP A 96 -4.28 40.30 3.28
N PHE A 97 -3.89 41.27 2.45
CA PHE A 97 -2.89 41.02 1.41
C PHE A 97 -1.54 40.65 2.04
N CYS A 98 -1.10 41.38 3.06
CA CYS A 98 0.17 41.11 3.74
C CYS A 98 0.18 39.75 4.43
N ALA A 99 -0.91 39.37 5.10
CA ALA A 99 -1.06 38.04 5.71
C ALA A 99 -1.05 36.94 4.66
N TRP A 100 -1.88 37.04 3.62
CA TRP A 100 -1.91 36.07 2.53
C TRP A 100 -0.52 35.91 1.89
N LEU A 101 0.16 37.02 1.60
CA LEU A 101 1.49 37.02 0.98
C LEU A 101 2.53 36.34 1.87
N ALA A 102 2.59 36.68 3.15
CA ALA A 102 3.52 36.06 4.11
C ALA A 102 3.29 34.55 4.19
N PHE A 103 2.04 34.13 4.33
CA PHE A 103 1.66 32.72 4.46
C PHE A 103 1.90 31.94 3.17
N ALA A 104 1.56 32.52 2.01
CA ALA A 104 1.77 31.89 0.72
C ALA A 104 3.27 31.70 0.43
N LEU A 105 4.10 32.71 0.71
CA LEU A 105 5.55 32.61 0.54
C LEU A 105 6.19 31.64 1.54
N ASN A 106 5.70 31.58 2.77
CA ASN A 106 6.20 30.65 3.78
C ASN A 106 5.87 29.19 3.42
N SER A 107 4.58 28.90 3.20
CA SER A 107 4.10 27.58 2.80
C SER A 107 4.70 27.12 1.47
N ALA A 108 4.94 28.04 0.52
CA ALA A 108 5.57 27.71 -0.75
C ALA A 108 7.00 27.22 -0.55
N ALA A 109 7.77 27.81 0.38
CA ALA A 109 9.13 27.41 0.66
C ALA A 109 9.20 25.98 1.25
N TYR A 110 8.31 25.65 2.19
CA TYR A 110 8.21 24.30 2.75
C TYR A 110 7.74 23.30 1.68
N THR A 111 6.65 23.61 0.98
CA THR A 111 6.08 22.75 -0.07
C THR A 111 7.06 22.51 -1.22
N THR A 112 7.84 23.52 -1.63
CA THR A 112 8.90 23.38 -2.64
C THR A 112 9.95 22.36 -2.22
N GLU A 113 10.41 22.39 -0.98
CA GLU A 113 11.43 21.44 -0.52
C GLU A 113 10.85 20.03 -0.34
N ILE A 114 9.58 19.91 0.06
CA ILE A 114 8.86 18.63 0.09
C ILE A 114 8.79 18.03 -1.31
N LEU A 115 8.28 18.78 -2.29
CA LEU A 115 8.16 18.32 -3.69
C LEU A 115 9.53 18.07 -4.33
N ALA A 116 10.53 18.91 -4.05
CA ALA A 116 11.90 18.73 -4.55
C ALA A 116 12.55 17.47 -3.95
N GLY A 117 12.32 17.19 -2.65
CA GLY A 117 12.74 15.94 -2.01
C GLY A 117 12.11 14.74 -2.69
N ALA A 118 10.79 14.77 -2.90
CA ALA A 118 10.06 13.71 -3.60
C ALA A 118 10.53 13.51 -5.05
N LEU A 119 10.86 14.59 -5.78
CA LEU A 119 11.39 14.51 -7.14
C LEU A 119 12.78 13.87 -7.20
N ARG A 120 13.68 14.20 -6.25
CA ARG A 120 15.05 13.64 -6.18
C ARG A 120 15.09 12.15 -5.88
N GLN A 121 14.09 11.64 -5.16
CA GLN A 121 13.96 10.23 -4.83
C GLN A 121 13.45 9.36 -6.00
N THR A 122 13.21 9.92 -7.18
CA THR A 122 12.82 9.12 -8.35
C THR A 122 14.01 8.33 -8.86
N PRO A 123 13.91 6.99 -9.01
CA PRO A 123 15.02 6.17 -9.51
C PRO A 123 15.49 6.63 -10.90
N ASN A 124 16.81 6.72 -11.09
CA ASN A 124 17.39 7.16 -12.37
C ASN A 124 16.98 6.23 -13.53
N GLY A 125 16.75 4.93 -13.26
CA GLY A 125 16.28 3.96 -14.25
C GLY A 125 14.92 4.32 -14.88
N GLU A 126 14.00 4.94 -14.15
CA GLU A 126 12.72 5.42 -14.73
C GLU A 126 12.95 6.53 -15.76
N LEU A 127 13.92 7.42 -15.49
CA LEU A 127 14.27 8.53 -16.36
C LEU A 127 15.05 8.07 -17.59
N GLU A 128 15.94 7.09 -17.42
CA GLU A 128 16.71 6.47 -18.49
C GLU A 128 15.79 5.65 -19.42
N ALA A 129 14.87 4.86 -18.87
CA ALA A 129 13.87 4.14 -19.65
C ALA A 129 12.96 5.09 -20.44
N ALA A 130 12.48 6.17 -19.81
CA ALA A 130 11.65 7.15 -20.48
C ALA A 130 12.37 7.88 -21.63
N ARG A 131 13.66 8.19 -21.44
CA ARG A 131 14.51 8.79 -22.50
C ARG A 131 14.78 7.80 -23.63
N SER A 132 15.04 6.53 -23.34
CA SER A 132 15.24 5.47 -24.34
C SER A 132 14.00 5.21 -25.20
N LEU A 133 12.81 5.48 -24.67
CA LEU A 133 11.53 5.47 -25.41
C LEU A 133 11.28 6.76 -26.22
N GLY A 134 12.24 7.69 -26.26
CA GLY A 134 12.16 8.94 -27.01
C GLY A 134 11.24 10.00 -26.39
N LEU A 135 10.87 9.89 -25.12
CA LEU A 135 10.02 10.88 -24.46
C LEU A 135 10.78 12.19 -24.25
N SER A 136 10.16 13.31 -24.61
CA SER A 136 10.70 14.64 -24.34
C SER A 136 10.73 14.92 -22.84
N THR A 137 11.67 15.75 -22.37
CA THR A 137 11.81 16.14 -20.96
C THR A 137 10.48 16.66 -20.38
N PHE A 138 9.73 17.45 -21.15
CA PHE A 138 8.41 17.93 -20.74
C PHE A 138 7.41 16.77 -20.52
N SER A 139 7.42 15.76 -21.38
CA SER A 139 6.56 14.57 -21.25
C SER A 139 6.93 13.74 -20.03
N ILE A 140 8.23 13.59 -19.76
CA ILE A 140 8.74 12.90 -18.56
C ILE A 140 8.27 13.62 -17.30
N TYR A 141 8.43 14.94 -17.24
CA TYR A 141 7.99 15.72 -16.08
C TYR A 141 6.46 15.66 -15.89
N ARG A 142 5.69 15.88 -16.95
CA ARG A 142 4.23 15.95 -16.87
C ARG A 142 3.55 14.60 -16.61
N ARG A 143 4.06 13.51 -17.19
CA ARG A 143 3.40 12.19 -17.17
C ARG A 143 3.97 11.22 -16.15
N ILE A 144 5.22 11.40 -15.73
CA ILE A 144 5.93 10.45 -14.86
C ILE A 144 6.31 11.14 -13.55
N LEU A 145 7.22 12.11 -13.60
CA LEU A 145 7.82 12.69 -12.39
C LEU A 145 6.81 13.46 -11.53
N LEU A 146 6.06 14.42 -12.09
CA LEU A 146 5.16 15.26 -11.30
C LEU A 146 4.01 14.45 -10.67
N PRO A 147 3.28 13.59 -11.40
CA PRO A 147 2.24 12.76 -10.78
C PRO A 147 2.80 11.83 -9.69
N SER A 148 3.98 11.26 -9.92
CA SER A 148 4.65 10.36 -8.98
C SER A 148 5.14 11.11 -7.73
N ALA A 149 5.80 12.26 -7.90
CA ALA A 149 6.29 13.10 -6.82
C ALA A 149 5.17 13.77 -6.02
N MET A 150 4.09 14.22 -6.68
CA MET A 150 2.91 14.77 -6.00
C MET A 150 2.23 13.73 -5.14
N ARG A 151 2.12 12.49 -5.63
CA ARG A 151 1.70 11.37 -4.80
C ARG A 151 2.68 11.28 -3.63
N ARG A 152 3.98 11.06 -3.87
CA ARG A 152 5.06 10.93 -2.86
C ARG A 152 5.27 12.13 -1.92
N ALA A 153 4.58 13.24 -2.10
CA ALA A 153 4.62 14.38 -1.20
C ALA A 153 3.40 14.49 -0.28
N LEU A 154 2.33 13.74 -0.54
CA LEU A 154 0.97 13.99 0.00
C LEU A 154 0.86 14.10 1.54
N PRO A 155 1.39 13.19 2.38
CA PRO A 155 1.38 13.28 3.85
C PRO A 155 2.25 14.37 4.39
N GLN A 156 3.44 14.56 3.81
CA GLN A 156 4.30 15.63 4.30
C GLN A 156 3.71 17.00 3.93
N TYR A 157 3.02 17.06 2.79
CA TYR A 157 2.13 18.16 2.44
C TYR A 157 0.90 18.24 3.36
N GLY A 158 0.31 17.12 3.79
CA GLY A 158 -0.76 17.08 4.78
C GLY A 158 -0.34 17.65 6.14
N ASN A 159 0.87 17.35 6.59
CA ASN A 159 1.48 17.97 7.77
C ASN A 159 1.63 19.48 7.57
N GLU A 160 2.05 19.92 6.38
CA GLU A 160 2.12 21.34 6.05
C GLU A 160 0.74 22.01 6.07
N LEU A 161 -0.33 21.37 5.57
CA LEU A 161 -1.69 21.90 5.66
C LEU A 161 -2.13 22.13 7.11
N VAL A 162 -1.81 21.20 8.02
CA VAL A 162 -2.08 21.35 9.46
C VAL A 162 -1.26 22.51 10.04
N MET A 163 0.01 22.62 9.67
CA MET A 163 0.87 23.72 10.11
C MET A 163 0.34 25.08 9.63
N VAL A 164 -0.09 25.20 8.38
CA VAL A 164 -0.69 26.43 7.84
C VAL A 164 -2.00 26.74 8.55
N MET A 165 -2.83 25.74 8.84
CA MET A 165 -4.06 25.94 9.61
C MET A 165 -3.75 26.54 10.99
N HIS A 166 -2.82 25.97 11.76
CA HIS A 166 -2.43 26.52 13.06
C HIS A 166 -1.78 27.90 12.94
N ALA A 167 -0.99 28.11 11.88
CA ALA A 167 -0.35 29.39 11.61
C ALA A 167 -1.37 30.52 11.39
N THR A 168 -2.61 30.24 10.96
CA THR A 168 -3.62 31.31 10.77
C THR A 168 -3.84 32.15 12.02
N SER A 169 -3.64 31.59 13.21
CA SER A 169 -3.67 32.32 14.50
C SER A 169 -2.73 33.52 14.55
N ILE A 170 -1.61 33.47 13.83
CA ILE A 170 -0.60 34.54 13.75
C ILE A 170 -1.17 35.78 13.06
N ALA A 171 -2.16 35.63 12.17
CA ALA A 171 -2.78 36.74 11.46
C ALA A 171 -3.47 37.75 12.39
N SER A 172 -3.86 37.32 13.60
CA SER A 172 -4.38 38.22 14.65
C SER A 172 -3.42 39.35 15.01
N ALA A 173 -2.12 39.15 14.80
CA ALA A 173 -1.08 40.12 15.11
C ALA A 173 -1.07 41.34 14.18
N VAL A 174 -1.61 41.21 12.96
CA VAL A 174 -1.71 42.31 11.97
C VAL A 174 -3.14 42.73 11.72
N THR A 175 -3.98 42.64 12.75
CA THR A 175 -5.37 43.11 12.75
C THR A 175 -6.41 42.25 12.01
N ILE A 176 -6.09 41.03 11.61
CA ILE A 176 -7.12 40.13 11.04
C ILE A 176 -7.95 39.51 12.17
N VAL A 177 -9.28 39.56 12.05
CA VAL A 177 -10.23 38.99 13.03
C VAL A 177 -10.50 37.54 12.67
N GLU A 178 -9.53 36.67 12.95
CA GLU A 178 -9.68 35.21 12.87
C GLU A 178 -10.03 34.60 14.24
N LEU A 179 -10.08 33.28 14.37
CA LEU A 179 -10.50 32.59 15.60
C LEU A 179 -9.79 33.09 16.88
N THR A 180 -8.48 33.27 16.83
CA THR A 180 -7.66 33.70 17.96
C THR A 180 -7.93 35.15 18.34
N ARG A 181 -8.14 36.03 17.37
CA ARG A 181 -8.56 37.41 17.62
C ARG A 181 -9.99 37.47 18.16
N THR A 182 -10.91 36.67 17.63
CA THR A 182 -12.27 36.55 18.18
C THR A 182 -12.24 36.15 19.65
N ALA A 183 -11.45 35.12 20.02
CA ALA A 183 -11.29 34.74 21.43
C ALA A 183 -10.70 35.86 22.27
N ARG A 184 -9.70 36.59 21.75
CA ARG A 184 -9.11 37.72 22.46
C ARG A 184 -10.15 38.82 22.75
N ASP A 185 -11.02 39.12 21.79
CA ASP A 185 -12.08 40.12 21.95
C ASP A 185 -13.14 39.64 22.97
N VAL A 186 -13.55 38.37 22.92
CA VAL A 186 -14.46 37.77 23.91
C VAL A 186 -13.83 37.79 25.31
N TYR A 187 -12.54 37.47 25.43
CA TYR A 187 -11.81 37.53 26.68
C TYR A 187 -11.75 38.95 27.25
N TYR A 188 -11.38 39.96 26.45
CA TYR A 188 -11.28 41.33 26.96
C TYR A 188 -12.62 41.92 27.40
N ASN A 189 -13.72 41.54 26.74
CA ASN A 189 -15.05 42.04 27.06
C ASN A 189 -15.70 41.33 28.25
N ASN A 190 -15.33 40.07 28.53
CA ASN A 190 -16.02 39.24 29.52
C ASN A 190 -15.10 38.69 30.63
N LEU A 191 -13.79 38.92 30.54
CA LEU A 191 -12.75 38.40 31.44
C LEU A 191 -12.83 36.86 31.65
N ALA A 192 -13.25 36.14 30.60
CA ALA A 192 -13.54 34.71 30.60
C ALA A 192 -12.55 33.92 29.70
N PRO A 193 -11.30 33.67 30.16
CA PRO A 193 -10.25 33.09 29.31
C PRO A 193 -10.49 31.60 28.99
N LEU A 194 -11.10 30.85 29.91
CA LEU A 194 -11.34 29.42 29.72
C LEU A 194 -12.36 29.18 28.61
N GLU A 195 -13.48 29.92 28.63
CA GLU A 195 -14.53 29.90 27.63
C GLU A 195 -14.00 30.37 26.27
N ALA A 196 -13.26 31.50 26.28
CA ALA A 196 -12.77 32.12 25.05
C ALA A 196 -11.74 31.25 24.31
N PHE A 197 -10.66 30.85 24.98
CA PHE A 197 -9.59 30.08 24.35
C PHE A 197 -9.87 28.58 24.31
N GLY A 198 -10.66 28.06 25.25
CA GLY A 198 -11.09 26.66 25.24
C GLY A 198 -11.93 26.32 24.01
N LEU A 199 -12.83 27.22 23.61
CA LEU A 199 -13.63 27.02 22.40
C LEU A 199 -12.78 27.05 21.12
N VAL A 200 -11.80 27.98 21.03
CA VAL A 200 -10.85 28.02 19.92
C VAL A 200 -10.00 26.74 19.83
N ALA A 201 -9.57 26.19 20.97
CA ALA A 201 -8.85 24.93 21.00
C ALA A 201 -9.68 23.77 20.44
N VAL A 202 -10.97 23.71 20.76
CA VAL A 202 -11.90 22.72 20.17
C VAL A 202 -12.04 22.89 18.67
N PHE A 203 -12.18 24.13 18.17
CA PHE A 203 -12.23 24.40 16.73
C PHE A 203 -10.97 23.92 16.01
N TYR A 204 -9.78 24.31 16.48
CA TYR A 204 -8.53 23.86 15.87
C TYR A 204 -8.38 22.34 15.94
N PHE A 205 -8.76 21.69 17.05
CA PHE A 205 -8.72 20.23 17.17
C PHE A 205 -9.61 19.54 16.14
N VAL A 206 -10.87 19.96 16.01
CA VAL A 206 -11.83 19.37 15.06
C VAL A 206 -11.36 19.55 13.61
N ILE A 207 -10.85 20.74 13.26
CA ILE A 207 -10.34 21.02 11.91
C ILE A 207 -9.11 20.18 11.63
N THR A 208 -8.13 20.15 12.54
CA THR A 208 -6.91 19.35 12.38
C THR A 208 -7.22 17.86 12.27
N PHE A 209 -8.12 17.34 13.12
CA PHE A 209 -8.57 15.95 13.04
C PHE A 209 -9.25 15.64 11.70
N THR A 210 -10.10 16.55 11.22
CA THR A 210 -10.77 16.42 9.91
C THR A 210 -9.77 16.45 8.77
N LEU A 211 -8.80 17.37 8.79
CA LEU A 211 -7.75 17.46 7.76
C LEU A 211 -6.89 16.20 7.72
N VAL A 212 -6.43 15.71 8.88
CA VAL A 212 -5.67 14.46 8.98
C VAL A 212 -6.53 13.28 8.50
N GLY A 213 -7.81 13.22 8.88
CA GLY A 213 -8.74 12.19 8.42
C GLY A 213 -8.93 12.20 6.90
N LEU A 214 -9.08 13.38 6.28
CA LEU A 214 -9.20 13.53 4.83
C LEU A 214 -7.92 13.13 4.10
N VAL A 215 -6.74 13.52 4.62
CA VAL A 215 -5.45 13.10 4.07
C VAL A 215 -5.29 11.58 4.18
N LYS A 216 -5.66 10.99 5.33
CA LYS A 216 -5.68 9.53 5.54
C LYS A 216 -6.66 8.79 4.62
N LEU A 217 -7.82 9.37 4.32
CA LEU A 217 -8.78 8.79 3.37
C LEU A 217 -8.27 8.82 1.92
N LEU A 218 -7.50 9.86 1.56
CA LEU A 218 -6.81 9.93 0.26
C LEU A 218 -5.61 8.97 0.20
N GLU A 219 -5.00 8.72 1.35
CA GLU A 219 -3.87 7.83 1.56
C GLU A 219 -4.29 6.35 1.52
N ALA A 220 -5.37 5.94 2.19
CA ALA A 220 -5.87 4.56 2.39
C ALA A 220 -6.24 3.76 1.12
N ARG A 221 -5.76 4.20 -0.04
CA ARG A 221 -5.94 3.57 -1.34
C ARG A 221 -4.77 2.65 -1.74
N PHE A 222 -3.82 2.37 -0.84
CA PHE A 222 -2.67 1.49 -1.10
C PHE A 222 -2.34 0.63 0.14
N LEU A 223 -2.76 -0.63 0.13
CA LEU A 223 -2.75 -1.55 1.27
C LEU A 223 -1.73 -2.69 1.08
N ASP A 224 -1.20 -3.19 2.20
CA ASP A 224 -0.31 -4.35 2.35
C ASP A 224 -1.06 -5.58 2.94
N GLU A 225 -0.38 -6.73 2.99
CA GLU A 225 -0.95 -8.05 3.30
C GLU A 225 -1.14 -8.34 4.80
N ILE A 226 -1.96 -7.52 5.47
CA ILE A 226 -2.21 -7.59 6.92
C ILE A 226 -2.97 -8.86 7.39
N PRO A 227 -3.96 -9.41 6.66
CA PRO A 227 -4.71 -10.60 7.09
C PRO A 227 -3.84 -11.80 7.49
N GLY A 228 -2.74 -12.06 6.76
CA GLY A 228 -1.78 -13.11 7.10
C GLY A 228 -1.12 -12.91 8.47
N MET A 229 -0.75 -11.66 8.79
CA MET A 229 -0.08 -11.34 10.06
C MET A 229 -1.00 -11.49 11.26
N ILE A 230 -2.28 -11.09 11.16
CA ILE A 230 -3.24 -11.26 12.26
C ILE A 230 -3.61 -12.74 12.46
N CYS A 231 -3.78 -13.50 11.37
CA CYS A 231 -3.96 -14.95 11.42
C CYS A 231 -2.76 -15.64 12.08
N ALA A 232 -1.53 -15.21 11.78
CA ALA A 232 -0.33 -15.70 12.44
C ALA A 232 -0.30 -15.41 13.94
N GLN A 233 -0.85 -14.27 14.41
CA GLN A 233 -0.96 -14.02 15.86
C GLN A 233 -1.97 -14.97 16.53
N ALA A 234 -3.10 -15.24 15.89
CA ALA A 234 -4.07 -16.23 16.37
C ALA A 234 -3.45 -17.64 16.42
N LEU A 235 -2.77 -18.06 15.35
CA LEU A 235 -2.02 -19.32 15.31
C LEU A 235 -0.97 -19.40 16.42
N ARG A 236 -0.19 -18.34 16.65
CA ARG A 236 0.82 -18.31 17.72
C ARG A 236 0.21 -18.62 19.08
N ARG A 237 -0.94 -18.01 19.39
CA ARG A 237 -1.64 -18.22 20.67
C ARG A 237 -2.03 -19.69 20.85
N GLU A 238 -2.64 -20.29 19.83
CA GLU A 238 -3.12 -21.68 19.89
C GLU A 238 -1.97 -22.70 19.84
N LEU A 239 -0.93 -22.45 19.02
CA LEU A 239 0.23 -23.33 18.90
C LEU A 239 1.03 -23.39 20.21
N LEU A 240 1.20 -22.26 20.90
CA LEU A 240 1.85 -22.24 22.21
C LEU A 240 1.05 -23.04 23.26
N ALA A 241 -0.29 -23.02 23.17
CA ALA A 241 -1.13 -23.82 24.05
C ALA A 241 -0.99 -25.33 23.75
N LEU A 242 -0.95 -25.70 22.47
CA LEU A 242 -0.75 -27.10 22.03
C LEU A 242 0.66 -27.62 22.35
N GLU A 243 1.68 -26.77 22.27
CA GLU A 243 3.04 -27.10 22.70
C GLU A 243 3.06 -27.36 24.21
N ALA A 244 2.44 -26.49 25.00
CA ALA A 244 2.38 -26.62 26.45
C ALA A 244 1.59 -27.87 26.91
N SER A 245 0.58 -28.31 26.14
CA SER A 245 -0.16 -29.55 26.42
C SER A 245 0.54 -30.82 25.90
N GLY A 246 1.61 -30.69 25.10
CA GLY A 246 2.29 -31.81 24.47
C GLY A 246 1.53 -32.44 23.30
N ASP A 247 0.57 -31.70 22.71
CA ASP A 247 -0.24 -32.17 21.59
C ASP A 247 0.40 -31.95 20.22
N LEU A 248 1.51 -31.20 20.14
CA LEU A 248 2.30 -31.08 18.91
C LEU A 248 3.16 -32.35 18.69
N ARG A 249 2.97 -33.00 17.54
CA ARG A 249 3.69 -34.23 17.12
C ARG A 249 4.82 -33.96 16.13
N GLY A 250 5.04 -32.70 15.78
CA GLY A 250 6.08 -32.26 14.87
C GLY A 250 6.54 -30.85 15.19
N GLU A 251 7.48 -30.33 14.40
CA GLU A 251 7.96 -28.96 14.52
C GLU A 251 7.07 -28.00 13.73
N VAL A 252 6.81 -26.82 14.30
CA VAL A 252 6.07 -25.74 13.63
C VAL A 252 6.92 -24.48 13.67
N VAL A 253 7.42 -24.06 12.51
CA VAL A 253 8.12 -22.78 12.36
C VAL A 253 7.13 -21.73 11.90
N LEU A 254 6.72 -20.86 12.82
CA LEU A 254 5.83 -19.74 12.52
C LEU A 254 6.64 -18.47 12.24
N VAL A 255 6.44 -17.87 11.08
CA VAL A 255 7.09 -16.60 10.67
C VAL A 255 6.00 -15.52 10.50
N PRO A 256 5.64 -14.77 11.58
CA PRO A 256 4.52 -13.83 11.50
C PRO A 256 4.78 -12.64 10.58
N VAL A 257 6.05 -12.28 10.35
CA VAL A 257 6.46 -11.20 9.44
C VAL A 257 7.52 -11.76 8.51
N ALA A 258 7.07 -12.34 7.39
CA ALA A 258 7.98 -12.91 6.39
C ALA A 258 8.79 -11.82 5.68
N ASN A 259 8.21 -10.65 5.40
CA ASN A 259 8.86 -9.55 4.69
C ASN A 259 9.00 -8.27 5.55
N PRO A 260 9.95 -8.20 6.48
CA PRO A 260 10.17 -7.01 7.29
C PRO A 260 10.67 -5.80 6.47
N LEU A 261 11.31 -6.04 5.32
CA LEU A 261 11.76 -4.98 4.42
C LEU A 261 10.55 -4.25 3.81
N GLY A 262 9.63 -5.00 3.21
CA GLY A 262 8.38 -4.46 2.67
C GLY A 262 7.51 -3.81 3.74
N LEU A 263 7.36 -4.44 4.91
CA LEU A 263 6.60 -3.88 6.03
C LEU A 263 7.18 -2.55 6.54
N GLY A 264 8.50 -2.40 6.51
CA GLY A 264 9.21 -1.18 6.87
C GLY A 264 9.17 -0.08 5.80
N GLN A 265 8.72 -0.40 4.58
CA GLN A 265 8.62 0.56 3.49
C GLN A 265 7.29 1.30 3.56
N GLN A 266 7.39 2.62 3.61
CA GLN A 266 6.23 3.49 3.45
C GLN A 266 6.50 4.50 2.37
N VAL A 267 5.58 4.57 1.43
CA VAL A 267 5.45 5.71 0.55
C VAL A 267 4.22 6.42 1.04
N LEU A 268 4.43 7.53 1.75
CA LEU A 268 3.34 8.40 2.20
C LEU A 268 2.54 7.92 3.39
N GLY A 269 3.19 7.33 4.39
CA GLY A 269 2.45 6.69 5.48
C GLY A 269 1.60 5.51 4.99
N GLN A 270 1.61 5.23 3.67
CA GLN A 270 1.05 4.04 3.08
C GLN A 270 2.14 2.99 3.01
N PRO A 271 1.88 1.82 3.60
CA PRO A 271 2.74 0.67 3.42
C PRO A 271 2.92 0.35 1.93
N VAL A 272 4.15 0.04 1.54
CA VAL A 272 4.47 -0.47 0.19
C VAL A 272 5.29 -1.72 0.34
N GLY A 273 4.61 -2.85 0.51
CA GLY A 273 5.20 -4.14 0.81
C GLY A 273 5.32 -5.08 -0.38
N ARG A 274 4.67 -4.77 -1.52
CA ARG A 274 4.70 -5.63 -2.72
C ARG A 274 6.01 -5.56 -3.50
N PHE A 275 6.60 -4.37 -3.61
CA PHE A 275 7.84 -4.14 -4.39
C PHE A 275 8.91 -3.47 -3.54
N ALA A 276 10.16 -3.88 -3.70
CA ALA A 276 11.31 -3.22 -3.10
C ALA A 276 11.48 -1.82 -3.69
N LEU A 277 11.43 -0.78 -2.86
CA LEU A 277 11.49 0.61 -3.36
C LEU A 277 12.86 0.96 -3.96
N ALA A 278 13.92 0.29 -3.53
CA ALA A 278 15.29 0.57 -3.96
C ALA A 278 15.56 0.09 -5.41
N GLU A 279 15.00 -1.07 -5.79
CA GLU A 279 15.34 -1.76 -7.05
C GLU A 279 14.12 -2.11 -7.92
N GLY A 280 12.90 -1.93 -7.40
CA GLY A 280 11.65 -2.17 -8.14
C GLY A 280 11.23 -3.63 -8.26
N GLY A 281 12.02 -4.57 -7.73
CA GLY A 281 11.71 -6.01 -7.73
C GLY A 281 10.50 -6.34 -6.86
N ASN A 282 9.68 -7.29 -7.28
CA ASN A 282 8.59 -7.82 -6.45
C ASN A 282 9.17 -8.78 -5.40
N PHE A 283 8.77 -8.64 -4.14
CA PHE A 283 9.30 -9.48 -3.06
C PHE A 283 8.89 -10.95 -3.19
N ASN A 284 7.74 -11.22 -3.82
CA ASN A 284 7.27 -12.58 -4.10
C ASN A 284 7.51 -13.01 -5.57
N ARG A 285 8.60 -12.56 -6.20
CA ARG A 285 9.03 -12.99 -7.54
C ARG A 285 10.52 -13.21 -7.59
N ASP A 286 10.99 -13.94 -8.59
CA ASP A 286 12.40 -14.16 -8.86
C ASP A 286 13.13 -14.74 -7.63
N PHE A 287 12.52 -15.76 -7.00
CA PHE A 287 13.23 -16.58 -6.01
C PHE A 287 14.32 -17.42 -6.70
N PRO A 288 15.43 -17.73 -6.00
CA PRO A 288 16.47 -18.62 -6.51
C PRO A 288 15.92 -19.92 -7.10
N ASP A 289 16.27 -20.21 -8.34
CA ASP A 289 15.82 -21.41 -9.04
C ASP A 289 16.65 -22.63 -8.63
N LEU A 290 16.15 -23.40 -7.66
CA LEU A 290 16.86 -24.56 -7.12
C LEU A 290 16.91 -25.76 -8.08
N THR A 291 16.25 -25.68 -9.24
CA THR A 291 16.25 -26.76 -10.25
C THR A 291 17.57 -26.88 -11.01
N VAL A 292 18.46 -25.88 -10.92
CA VAL A 292 19.77 -25.87 -11.58
C VAL A 292 20.70 -27.02 -11.15
N GLY A 293 20.45 -27.64 -9.99
CA GLY A 293 21.25 -28.74 -9.46
C GLY A 293 20.69 -30.15 -9.72
N LEU A 294 19.56 -30.29 -10.42
CA LEU A 294 18.82 -31.56 -10.48
C LEU A 294 19.61 -32.75 -11.04
N SER A 295 20.49 -32.53 -12.02
CA SER A 295 21.30 -33.61 -12.61
C SER A 295 22.22 -34.26 -11.58
N ARG A 296 22.95 -33.43 -10.81
CA ARG A 296 23.84 -33.88 -9.73
C ARG A 296 23.07 -34.63 -8.64
N ILE A 297 21.88 -34.14 -8.28
CA ILE A 297 21.03 -34.79 -7.27
C ILE A 297 20.60 -36.16 -7.78
N GLY A 298 20.12 -36.24 -9.02
CA GLY A 298 19.62 -37.47 -9.63
C GLY A 298 20.65 -38.58 -9.76
N GLU A 299 21.91 -38.24 -10.08
CA GLU A 299 23.01 -39.21 -10.12
C GLU A 299 23.33 -39.84 -8.76
N ALA A 300 23.02 -39.14 -7.66
CA ALA A 300 23.26 -39.60 -6.29
C ALA A 300 22.05 -40.35 -5.68
N LEU A 301 20.90 -40.40 -6.36
CA LEU A 301 19.71 -41.10 -5.87
C LEU A 301 19.91 -42.62 -5.79
N THR A 302 19.39 -43.20 -4.73
CA THR A 302 19.39 -44.65 -4.44
C THR A 302 17.98 -45.23 -4.50
N ASP A 303 17.80 -46.49 -4.14
CA ASP A 303 16.47 -47.12 -4.01
C ASP A 303 15.85 -46.92 -2.61
N ASP A 304 16.54 -46.20 -1.71
CA ASP A 304 16.06 -45.86 -0.37
C ASP A 304 15.34 -44.49 -0.38
N PRO A 305 14.00 -44.43 -0.23
CA PRO A 305 13.24 -43.18 -0.26
C PRO A 305 13.61 -42.23 0.88
N ASP A 306 13.89 -42.73 2.08
CA ASP A 306 14.19 -41.90 3.25
C ASP A 306 15.59 -41.31 3.13
N GLY A 307 16.56 -42.11 2.69
CA GLY A 307 17.90 -41.64 2.32
C GLY A 307 17.87 -40.60 1.21
N ASN A 308 17.04 -40.80 0.18
CA ASN A 308 16.88 -39.84 -0.90
C ASN A 308 16.25 -38.52 -0.42
N LEU A 309 15.25 -38.55 0.46
CA LEU A 309 14.67 -37.34 1.04
C LEU A 309 15.73 -36.47 1.73
N ALA A 310 16.55 -37.08 2.59
CA ALA A 310 17.61 -36.38 3.31
C ALA A 310 18.68 -35.84 2.35
N LEU A 311 19.08 -36.63 1.36
CA LEU A 311 20.02 -36.23 0.31
C LEU A 311 19.52 -35.02 -0.48
N ILE A 312 18.27 -35.06 -0.94
CA ILE A 312 17.66 -33.98 -1.74
C ILE A 312 17.63 -32.68 -0.93
N ARG A 313 17.18 -32.72 0.33
CA ARG A 313 17.18 -31.52 1.20
C ARG A 313 18.58 -30.93 1.35
N ALA A 314 19.59 -31.78 1.57
CA ALA A 314 20.98 -31.35 1.73
C ALA A 314 21.54 -30.71 0.46
N GLU A 315 21.28 -31.30 -0.71
CA GLU A 315 21.74 -30.76 -2.00
C GLU A 315 20.99 -29.49 -2.41
N LEU A 316 19.67 -29.40 -2.18
CA LEU A 316 18.91 -28.16 -2.42
C LEU A 316 19.43 -27.02 -1.54
N ALA A 317 19.78 -27.29 -0.28
CA ALA A 317 20.41 -26.30 0.60
C ALA A 317 21.81 -25.87 0.08
N ALA A 318 22.61 -26.80 -0.45
CA ALA A 318 23.90 -26.49 -1.06
C ALA A 318 23.74 -25.65 -2.34
N VAL A 319 22.74 -25.96 -3.17
CA VAL A 319 22.39 -25.17 -4.37
C VAL A 319 21.97 -23.77 -3.96
N LEU A 320 21.08 -23.61 -2.97
CA LEU A 320 20.67 -22.31 -2.45
C LEU A 320 21.87 -21.49 -1.96
N ALA A 321 22.79 -22.11 -1.21
CA ALA A 321 24.00 -21.45 -0.71
C ALA A 321 24.98 -21.01 -1.83
N SER A 322 24.83 -21.52 -3.05
CA SER A 322 25.67 -21.15 -4.20
C SER A 322 25.20 -19.87 -4.91
N PHE A 323 23.95 -19.45 -4.71
CA PHE A 323 23.43 -18.23 -5.32
C PHE A 323 24.10 -16.98 -4.71
N PRO A 324 24.47 -15.98 -5.54
CA PRO A 324 24.99 -14.72 -5.02
C PRO A 324 23.90 -13.98 -4.25
N VAL A 325 24.24 -13.49 -3.06
CA VAL A 325 23.31 -12.74 -2.20
C VAL A 325 23.95 -11.40 -1.85
N GLU A 326 23.61 -10.39 -2.63
CA GLU A 326 24.25 -9.06 -2.62
C GLU A 326 23.30 -7.97 -2.12
N THR A 327 21.99 -8.13 -2.32
CA THR A 327 20.96 -7.14 -1.95
C THR A 327 20.10 -7.60 -0.78
N PRO A 328 19.51 -6.67 0.01
CA PRO A 328 18.61 -7.05 1.10
C PRO A 328 17.42 -7.92 0.65
N PRO A 329 16.74 -7.67 -0.48
CA PRO A 329 15.71 -8.59 -0.99
C PRO A 329 16.23 -9.98 -1.33
N GLN A 330 17.46 -10.11 -1.83
CA GLN A 330 18.07 -11.43 -2.06
C GLN A 330 18.35 -12.15 -0.73
N HIS A 331 18.87 -11.45 0.30
CA HIS A 331 19.05 -12.02 1.64
C HIS A 331 17.73 -12.51 2.23
N LEU A 332 16.67 -11.72 2.08
CA LEU A 332 15.33 -12.10 2.51
C LEU A 332 14.86 -13.40 1.83
N LYS A 333 14.92 -13.46 0.50
CA LYS A 333 14.47 -14.64 -0.26
C LYS A 333 15.28 -15.90 0.09
N ALA A 334 16.61 -15.78 0.18
CA ALA A 334 17.47 -16.89 0.57
C ALA A 334 17.16 -17.40 1.99
N THR A 335 16.87 -16.48 2.93
CA THR A 335 16.50 -16.84 4.30
C THR A 335 15.17 -17.59 4.35
N LEU A 336 14.15 -17.10 3.63
CA LEU A 336 12.84 -17.76 3.57
C LEU A 336 12.93 -19.16 2.95
N LEU A 337 13.70 -19.32 1.86
CA LEU A 337 13.94 -20.65 1.27
C LEU A 337 14.69 -21.58 2.22
N ALA A 338 15.72 -21.08 2.91
CA ALA A 338 16.48 -21.90 3.86
C ALA A 338 15.60 -22.43 5.00
N LEU A 339 14.63 -21.63 5.48
CA LEU A 339 13.64 -22.09 6.47
C LEU A 339 12.68 -23.13 5.87
N ALA A 340 12.21 -22.92 4.64
CA ALA A 340 11.25 -23.80 3.98
C ALA A 340 11.83 -25.15 3.55
N LEU A 341 13.10 -25.21 3.15
CA LEU A 341 13.75 -26.41 2.61
C LEU A 341 13.77 -27.62 3.57
N HIS A 342 13.55 -27.39 4.87
CA HIS A 342 13.47 -28.45 5.87
C HIS A 342 12.03 -28.84 6.24
N ALA A 343 11.03 -28.06 5.83
CA ALA A 343 9.64 -28.32 6.13
C ALA A 343 9.05 -29.39 5.18
N ASP A 344 8.09 -30.17 5.70
CA ASP A 344 7.25 -31.07 4.87
C ASP A 344 6.07 -30.31 4.24
N PHE A 345 5.56 -29.31 4.96
CA PHE A 345 4.44 -28.46 4.55
C PHE A 345 4.79 -26.98 4.71
N VAL A 346 4.52 -26.17 3.69
CA VAL A 346 4.68 -24.71 3.72
C VAL A 346 3.35 -24.06 3.39
N LEU A 347 2.85 -23.22 4.30
CA LEU A 347 1.67 -22.38 4.09
C LEU A 347 2.15 -20.94 3.97
N ASP A 348 2.03 -20.36 2.77
CA ASP A 348 2.36 -18.96 2.49
C ASP A 348 1.09 -18.11 2.58
N LEU A 349 0.98 -17.27 3.61
CA LEU A 349 -0.25 -16.53 3.91
C LEU A 349 -0.24 -15.15 3.26
N HIS A 350 -1.15 -14.95 2.30
CA HIS A 350 -1.32 -13.75 1.50
C HIS A 350 -2.73 -13.18 1.62
N CYS A 351 -3.00 -12.08 0.92
CA CYS A 351 -4.34 -11.63 0.57
C CYS A 351 -4.34 -10.83 -0.75
N ASP A 352 -5.45 -10.84 -1.48
CA ASP A 352 -5.62 -10.02 -2.68
C ASP A 352 -6.21 -8.64 -2.30
N ALA A 353 -6.35 -7.71 -3.24
CA ALA A 353 -6.90 -6.38 -2.95
C ALA A 353 -8.35 -6.48 -2.40
N GLU A 354 -9.23 -7.15 -3.14
CA GLU A 354 -10.56 -7.57 -2.70
C GLU A 354 -10.82 -8.97 -3.29
N ALA A 355 -11.00 -9.99 -2.44
CA ALA A 355 -11.22 -11.35 -2.92
C ALA A 355 -12.09 -12.18 -1.96
N ALA A 356 -12.65 -13.27 -2.48
CA ALA A 356 -13.11 -14.38 -1.65
C ALA A 356 -11.91 -15.24 -1.23
N MET A 357 -12.07 -16.05 -0.18
CA MET A 357 -11.04 -17.01 0.26
C MET A 357 -10.64 -17.90 -0.91
N HIS A 358 -9.35 -17.99 -1.23
CA HIS A 358 -8.86 -18.85 -2.30
C HIS A 358 -7.42 -19.30 -2.06
N LEU A 359 -7.02 -20.38 -2.72
CA LEU A 359 -5.71 -20.99 -2.56
C LEU A 359 -5.03 -21.18 -3.92
N TYR A 360 -3.70 -21.13 -3.94
CA TYR A 360 -2.87 -21.60 -5.04
C TYR A 360 -1.96 -22.73 -4.55
N THR A 361 -1.80 -23.79 -5.33
CA THR A 361 -0.88 -24.89 -5.00
C THR A 361 -0.42 -25.64 -6.25
N HIS A 362 0.65 -26.41 -6.11
CA HIS A 362 1.11 -27.33 -7.14
C HIS A 362 0.07 -28.43 -7.41
N THR A 363 -0.05 -28.90 -8.65
CA THR A 363 -1.05 -29.89 -9.05
C THR A 363 -1.00 -31.16 -8.19
N ASP A 364 0.20 -31.68 -7.94
CA ASP A 364 0.41 -32.90 -7.12
C ASP A 364 0.15 -32.66 -5.62
N SER A 365 0.16 -31.41 -5.16
CA SER A 365 -0.16 -31.03 -3.78
C SER A 365 -1.64 -30.71 -3.57
N ALA A 366 -2.44 -30.62 -4.63
CA ALA A 366 -3.88 -30.35 -4.51
C ALA A 366 -4.63 -31.35 -3.60
N PRO A 367 -4.38 -32.67 -3.66
CA PRO A 367 -5.06 -33.62 -2.78
C PRO A 367 -4.69 -33.43 -1.30
N ILE A 368 -3.43 -33.04 -1.00
CA ILE A 368 -3.00 -32.84 0.39
C ILE A 368 -3.67 -31.60 0.99
N PHE A 369 -3.84 -30.53 0.21
CA PHE A 369 -4.40 -29.26 0.68
C PHE A 369 -5.92 -29.14 0.49
N ALA A 370 -6.58 -30.14 -0.11
CA ALA A 370 -8.04 -30.15 -0.22
C ALA A 370 -8.76 -30.02 1.14
N PRO A 371 -8.30 -30.67 2.25
CA PRO A 371 -8.84 -30.44 3.58
C PRO A 371 -8.69 -29.00 4.07
N LEU A 372 -7.54 -28.37 3.83
CA LEU A 372 -7.31 -26.96 4.18
C LEU A 372 -8.28 -26.05 3.44
N ALA A 373 -8.44 -26.24 2.12
CA ALA A 373 -9.37 -25.48 1.30
C ALA A 373 -10.82 -25.59 1.79
N ALA A 374 -11.25 -26.80 2.19
CA ALA A 374 -12.59 -27.03 2.72
C ALA A 374 -12.81 -26.36 4.08
N HIS A 375 -11.85 -26.47 5.00
CA HIS A 375 -11.94 -25.83 6.32
C HIS A 375 -11.92 -24.30 6.25
N LEU A 376 -11.13 -23.72 5.34
CA LEU A 376 -11.12 -22.28 5.10
C LEU A 376 -12.37 -21.76 4.36
N GLY A 377 -13.18 -22.65 3.79
CA GLY A 377 -14.32 -22.27 2.96
C GLY A 377 -13.90 -21.63 1.64
N ALA A 378 -12.80 -22.10 1.04
CA ALA A 378 -12.25 -21.56 -0.19
C ALA A 378 -13.24 -21.63 -1.37
N ARG A 379 -13.41 -20.50 -2.06
CA ARG A 379 -14.24 -20.34 -3.25
C ARG A 379 -13.49 -20.64 -4.55
N ALA A 380 -12.16 -20.68 -4.50
CA ALA A 380 -11.33 -21.16 -5.61
C ALA A 380 -10.08 -21.87 -5.06
N LEU A 381 -9.71 -22.98 -5.70
CA LEU A 381 -8.46 -23.68 -5.51
C LEU A 381 -7.77 -23.76 -6.87
N LEU A 382 -6.69 -23.00 -7.05
CA LEU A 382 -6.02 -22.79 -8.32
C LEU A 382 -4.74 -23.62 -8.39
N LEU A 383 -4.61 -24.40 -9.45
CA LEU A 383 -3.49 -25.33 -9.63
C LEU A 383 -2.50 -24.78 -10.65
N ALA A 384 -1.23 -24.70 -10.28
CA ALA A 384 -0.16 -24.29 -11.17
C ALA A 384 1.13 -25.05 -10.88
N ASP A 385 1.71 -25.63 -11.93
CA ASP A 385 3.06 -26.20 -11.87
C ASP A 385 4.12 -25.11 -12.12
N VAL A 386 3.81 -24.21 -13.05
CA VAL A 386 4.60 -23.01 -13.37
C VAL A 386 3.64 -21.87 -13.69
N SER A 387 3.41 -20.97 -12.73
CA SER A 387 2.55 -19.80 -12.93
C SER A 387 3.31 -18.60 -13.51
N GLY A 388 4.64 -18.62 -13.40
CA GLY A 388 5.59 -17.68 -13.99
C GLY A 388 6.02 -16.57 -13.03
N GLY A 389 7.33 -16.27 -13.06
CA GLY A 389 7.96 -15.26 -12.20
C GLY A 389 8.46 -15.80 -10.86
N ASP A 390 8.54 -17.13 -10.71
CA ASP A 390 9.21 -17.83 -9.61
C ASP A 390 8.79 -17.31 -8.21
N PRO A 391 7.49 -17.42 -7.85
CA PRO A 391 7.01 -17.11 -6.51
C PRO A 391 7.57 -18.11 -5.47
N PHE A 392 7.46 -17.74 -4.20
CA PHE A 392 8.02 -18.52 -3.09
C PHE A 392 7.50 -19.95 -3.03
N ASP A 393 6.18 -20.15 -3.12
CA ASP A 393 5.55 -21.46 -3.06
C ASP A 393 6.07 -22.41 -4.15
N GLU A 394 6.15 -21.94 -5.40
CA GLU A 394 6.72 -22.70 -6.51
C GLU A 394 8.21 -22.96 -6.34
N ALA A 395 8.99 -21.98 -5.90
CA ALA A 395 10.43 -22.15 -5.68
C ALA A 395 10.73 -23.26 -4.65
N VAL A 396 9.80 -23.50 -3.72
CA VAL A 396 9.89 -24.56 -2.70
C VAL A 396 9.43 -25.92 -3.24
N SER A 397 8.29 -26.00 -3.93
CA SER A 397 7.69 -27.28 -4.33
C SER A 397 8.19 -27.80 -5.68
N ARG A 398 8.50 -26.92 -6.62
CA ARG A 398 8.89 -27.27 -8.00
C ARG A 398 10.11 -28.20 -8.09
N PRO A 399 11.20 -28.00 -7.31
CA PRO A 399 12.37 -28.87 -7.40
C PRO A 399 12.04 -30.34 -7.13
N TRP A 400 11.11 -30.62 -6.21
CA TRP A 400 10.68 -31.99 -5.89
C TRP A 400 9.92 -32.64 -7.06
N ALA A 401 8.95 -31.92 -7.62
CA ALA A 401 8.15 -32.40 -8.73
C ALA A 401 9.01 -32.62 -9.99
N GLU A 402 9.91 -31.69 -10.29
CA GLU A 402 10.80 -31.81 -11.45
C GLU A 402 11.82 -32.92 -11.29
N LEU A 403 12.39 -33.12 -10.09
CA LEU A 403 13.30 -34.23 -9.83
C LEU A 403 12.60 -35.58 -10.04
N ALA A 404 11.38 -35.74 -9.51
CA ALA A 404 10.60 -36.96 -9.67
C ALA A 404 10.27 -37.26 -11.14
N ARG A 405 10.00 -36.22 -11.94
CA ARG A 405 9.76 -36.37 -13.39
C ARG A 405 11.03 -36.69 -14.17
N ALA A 406 12.16 -36.13 -13.78
CA ALA A 406 13.45 -36.35 -14.45
C ALA A 406 14.04 -37.74 -14.17
N PHE A 407 13.75 -38.31 -12.99
CA PHE A 407 14.27 -39.61 -12.55
C PHE A 407 13.14 -40.56 -12.12
N PRO A 408 12.25 -40.98 -13.05
CA PRO A 408 11.07 -41.77 -12.73
C PRO A 408 11.38 -43.18 -12.17
N ASP A 409 12.58 -43.70 -12.44
CA ASP A 409 13.04 -45.00 -11.96
C ASP A 409 13.61 -44.96 -10.54
N ARG A 410 13.69 -43.78 -9.91
CA ARG A 410 14.19 -43.60 -8.54
C ARG A 410 13.07 -43.09 -7.62
N PRO A 411 13.00 -43.57 -6.36
CA PRO A 411 12.02 -43.06 -5.42
C PRO A 411 12.37 -41.63 -4.99
N VAL A 412 11.54 -40.66 -5.39
CA VAL A 412 11.65 -39.25 -4.99
C VAL A 412 10.38 -38.86 -4.22
N PRO A 413 10.41 -38.85 -2.88
CA PRO A 413 9.29 -38.37 -2.08
C PRO A 413 9.04 -36.87 -2.33
N PHE A 414 7.79 -36.42 -2.27
CA PHE A 414 7.47 -34.99 -2.34
C PHE A 414 7.78 -34.34 -0.98
N GLY A 415 9.06 -34.01 -0.78
CA GLY A 415 9.59 -33.59 0.52
C GLY A 415 9.13 -32.21 0.99
N CYS A 416 8.64 -31.33 0.12
CA CYS A 416 8.12 -30.04 0.57
C CYS A 416 6.90 -29.61 -0.25
N GLN A 417 5.71 -29.78 0.32
CA GLN A 417 4.46 -29.38 -0.31
C GLN A 417 4.09 -27.97 0.13
N SER A 418 3.82 -27.08 -0.83
CA SER A 418 3.53 -25.68 -0.57
C SER A 418 2.12 -25.28 -1.02
N VAL A 419 1.53 -24.33 -0.31
CA VAL A 419 0.25 -23.70 -0.66
C VAL A 419 0.30 -22.22 -0.34
N THR A 420 -0.09 -21.40 -1.29
CA THR A 420 -0.40 -19.99 -1.04
C THR A 420 -1.87 -19.88 -0.63
N VAL A 421 -2.13 -19.30 0.53
CA VAL A 421 -3.47 -19.06 1.06
C VAL A 421 -3.77 -17.59 0.97
N GLU A 422 -4.75 -17.22 0.16
CA GLU A 422 -5.21 -15.84 0.00
C GLU A 422 -6.40 -15.62 0.92
N LEU A 423 -6.14 -15.02 2.08
CA LEU A 423 -7.09 -14.76 3.16
C LEU A 423 -8.04 -13.60 2.82
N ARG A 424 -8.71 -13.71 1.66
CA ARG A 424 -9.68 -12.75 1.10
C ARG A 424 -9.00 -11.43 0.73
N GLY A 425 -9.59 -10.29 1.09
CA GLY A 425 -9.13 -8.94 0.77
C GLY A 425 -8.24 -8.31 1.84
N GLN A 426 -7.43 -7.33 1.43
CA GLN A 426 -6.54 -6.56 2.31
C GLN A 426 -7.25 -5.84 3.47
N SER A 427 -8.55 -5.58 3.34
CA SER A 427 -9.38 -4.95 4.39
C SER A 427 -9.98 -5.95 5.39
N ASP A 428 -9.87 -7.25 5.15
CA ASP A 428 -10.54 -8.30 5.95
C ASP A 428 -9.69 -8.63 7.19
N VAL A 429 -9.57 -7.63 8.08
CA VAL A 429 -8.75 -7.67 9.30
C VAL A 429 -9.65 -7.51 10.52
N ASP A 430 -10.01 -8.63 11.13
CA ASP A 430 -10.68 -8.68 12.42
C ASP A 430 -10.35 -9.98 13.17
N ASP A 431 -10.49 -9.95 14.50
CA ASP A 431 -10.11 -11.07 15.37
C ASP A 431 -10.94 -12.33 15.10
N ALA A 432 -12.23 -12.19 14.76
CA ALA A 432 -13.10 -13.35 14.54
C ALA A 432 -12.74 -14.08 13.23
N MET A 433 -12.41 -13.33 12.17
CA MET A 433 -11.85 -13.91 10.94
C MET A 433 -10.49 -14.55 11.19
N ALA A 434 -9.59 -13.86 11.91
CA ALA A 434 -8.26 -14.40 12.22
C ALA A 434 -8.33 -15.71 13.02
N ASP A 435 -9.21 -15.77 14.02
CA ASP A 435 -9.43 -16.98 14.83
C ASP A 435 -10.06 -18.11 14.00
N ALA A 436 -10.98 -17.80 13.08
CA ALA A 436 -11.58 -18.78 12.19
C ALA A 436 -10.55 -19.35 11.20
N ASP A 437 -9.72 -18.51 10.59
CA ASP A 437 -8.68 -18.93 9.65
C ASP A 437 -7.60 -19.76 10.37
N ALA A 438 -7.16 -19.33 11.55
CA ALA A 438 -6.23 -20.08 12.39
C ALA A 438 -6.84 -21.44 12.79
N GLY A 439 -8.11 -21.47 13.18
CA GLY A 439 -8.85 -22.71 13.47
C GLY A 439 -8.88 -23.69 12.30
N ALA A 440 -9.07 -23.19 11.08
CA ALA A 440 -9.03 -24.00 9.85
C ALA A 440 -7.64 -24.57 9.56
N ILE A 441 -6.58 -23.76 9.75
CA ILE A 441 -5.19 -24.22 9.60
C ILE A 441 -4.86 -25.29 10.66
N LEU A 442 -5.25 -25.10 11.91
CA LEU A 442 -5.07 -26.10 12.97
C LEU A 442 -5.86 -27.40 12.69
N ALA A 443 -7.05 -27.30 12.09
CA ALA A 443 -7.81 -28.46 11.65
C ALA A 443 -7.07 -29.24 10.55
N PHE A 444 -6.47 -28.53 9.58
CA PHE A 444 -5.60 -29.13 8.58
C PHE A 444 -4.36 -29.80 9.21
N MET A 445 -3.70 -29.13 10.16
CA MET A 445 -2.54 -29.69 10.88
C MET A 445 -2.88 -30.97 11.65
N ARG A 446 -4.10 -31.10 12.20
CA ARG A 446 -4.61 -32.38 12.74
C ARG A 446 -4.83 -33.41 11.65
N HIS A 447 -5.33 -32.99 10.48
CA HIS A 447 -5.58 -33.88 9.34
C HIS A 447 -4.29 -34.54 8.82
N VAL A 448 -3.20 -33.78 8.74
CA VAL A 448 -1.87 -34.25 8.32
C VAL A 448 -1.02 -34.84 9.46
N GLY A 449 -1.54 -34.84 10.69
CA GLY A 449 -0.92 -35.53 11.83
C GLY A 449 0.13 -34.73 12.59
N VAL A 450 0.30 -33.43 12.30
CA VAL A 450 1.20 -32.52 13.04
C VAL A 450 0.67 -32.22 14.44
N ILE A 451 -0.65 -32.24 14.62
CA ILE A 451 -1.32 -32.10 15.92
C ILE A 451 -1.99 -33.43 16.29
N ALA A 452 -1.91 -33.80 17.56
CA ALA A 452 -2.54 -34.98 18.12
C ALA A 452 -4.09 -34.91 18.09
N GLY A 453 -4.72 -36.08 18.19
CA GLY A 453 -6.17 -36.23 18.24
C GLY A 453 -6.77 -36.84 16.97
N GLU A 454 -8.10 -36.90 16.94
CA GLU A 454 -8.86 -37.40 15.80
C GLU A 454 -8.88 -36.39 14.64
N LYS A 455 -8.94 -36.89 13.40
CA LYS A 455 -9.05 -36.04 12.22
C LYS A 455 -10.41 -35.30 12.26
N PRO A 456 -10.42 -33.96 12.14
CA PRO A 456 -11.65 -33.20 12.12
C PRO A 456 -12.59 -33.65 10.99
N VAL A 457 -13.90 -33.49 11.21
CA VAL A 457 -14.90 -33.71 10.16
C VAL A 457 -14.67 -32.70 9.04
N LEU A 458 -14.50 -33.21 7.83
CA LEU A 458 -14.23 -32.41 6.65
C LEU A 458 -15.52 -31.71 6.16
N PRO A 459 -15.55 -30.38 6.05
CA PRO A 459 -16.66 -29.67 5.42
C PRO A 459 -16.81 -30.01 3.94
N ALA A 460 -18.00 -29.81 3.38
CA ALA A 460 -18.20 -29.96 1.94
C ALA A 460 -17.33 -28.93 1.19
N ALA A 461 -16.59 -29.39 0.18
CA ALA A 461 -15.80 -28.52 -0.67
C ALA A 461 -16.71 -27.51 -1.41
N LEU A 462 -16.32 -26.24 -1.40
CA LEU A 462 -17.09 -25.15 -2.01
C LEU A 462 -16.60 -24.77 -3.42
N CYS A 463 -15.52 -25.40 -3.87
CA CYS A 463 -14.97 -25.25 -5.21
C CYS A 463 -14.30 -26.56 -5.65
N GLN A 464 -14.07 -26.66 -6.97
CA GLN A 464 -13.25 -27.72 -7.55
C GLN A 464 -11.85 -27.18 -7.85
N PRO A 465 -10.80 -28.01 -7.76
CA PRO A 465 -9.48 -27.64 -8.23
C PRO A 465 -9.54 -27.19 -9.69
N THR A 466 -8.99 -26.02 -9.98
CA THR A 466 -9.08 -25.36 -11.28
C THR A 466 -7.68 -25.04 -11.76
N ALA A 467 -7.31 -25.48 -12.96
CA ALA A 467 -6.01 -25.11 -13.54
C ALA A 467 -5.90 -23.58 -13.65
N LEU A 468 -4.77 -23.00 -13.24
CA LEU A 468 -4.57 -21.55 -13.25
C LEU A 468 -4.66 -20.97 -14.66
N GLU A 469 -4.32 -21.76 -15.68
CA GLU A 469 -4.50 -21.44 -17.10
C GLU A 469 -5.95 -21.15 -17.48
N ALA A 470 -6.91 -21.73 -16.75
CA ALA A 470 -8.34 -21.51 -16.92
C ALA A 470 -8.85 -20.27 -16.18
N SER A 471 -8.01 -19.62 -15.34
CA SER A 471 -8.38 -18.37 -14.71
C SER A 471 -8.40 -17.22 -15.72
N GLU A 472 -9.54 -16.55 -15.83
CA GLU A 472 -9.75 -15.42 -16.75
C GLU A 472 -9.47 -14.08 -16.05
N PRO A 473 -8.50 -13.27 -16.52
CA PRO A 473 -8.36 -11.90 -16.07
C PRO A 473 -9.32 -10.98 -16.84
N LEU A 474 -10.11 -10.21 -16.10
CA LEU A 474 -10.93 -9.14 -16.66
C LEU A 474 -10.06 -7.90 -16.88
N VAL A 475 -10.10 -7.30 -18.06
CA VAL A 475 -9.26 -6.16 -18.42
C VAL A 475 -10.12 -4.99 -18.89
N ALA A 476 -9.80 -3.79 -18.43
CA ALA A 476 -10.46 -2.57 -18.89
C ALA A 476 -10.12 -2.27 -20.36
N PRO A 477 -11.11 -2.20 -21.26
CA PRO A 477 -10.87 -1.74 -22.64
C PRO A 477 -10.73 -0.22 -22.73
N THR A 478 -11.31 0.52 -21.78
CA THR A 478 -11.39 1.98 -21.76
C THR A 478 -11.07 2.52 -20.37
N ALA A 479 -10.85 3.84 -20.24
CA ALA A 479 -10.82 4.49 -18.93
C ALA A 479 -12.25 4.74 -18.45
N GLY A 480 -12.49 4.71 -17.15
CA GLY A 480 -13.80 5.05 -16.60
C GLY A 480 -13.94 4.77 -15.11
N ILE A 481 -15.08 5.18 -14.57
CA ILE A 481 -15.54 4.81 -13.24
C ILE A 481 -15.92 3.33 -13.27
N LEU A 482 -15.32 2.52 -12.41
CA LEU A 482 -15.53 1.08 -12.34
C LEU A 482 -16.63 0.74 -11.33
N VAL A 483 -17.68 0.07 -11.80
CA VAL A 483 -18.81 -0.41 -10.98
C VAL A 483 -18.96 -1.91 -11.15
N TYR A 484 -18.77 -2.69 -10.09
CA TYR A 484 -19.01 -4.13 -10.12
C TYR A 484 -20.50 -4.44 -10.04
N ARG A 485 -20.93 -5.48 -10.75
CA ARG A 485 -22.33 -5.94 -10.82
C ARG A 485 -22.53 -7.33 -10.20
N ARG A 486 -21.45 -7.94 -9.72
CA ARG A 486 -21.40 -9.28 -9.13
C ARG A 486 -20.59 -9.27 -7.85
N GLU A 487 -20.96 -10.15 -6.93
CA GLU A 487 -20.27 -10.30 -5.65
C GLU A 487 -19.12 -11.31 -5.73
N LEU A 488 -18.14 -11.15 -4.85
CA LEU A 488 -17.00 -12.06 -4.77
C LEU A 488 -17.47 -13.43 -4.24
N GLY A 489 -16.98 -14.50 -4.86
CA GLY A 489 -17.38 -15.87 -4.58
C GLY A 489 -18.63 -16.35 -5.34
N GLU A 490 -19.27 -15.48 -6.13
CA GLU A 490 -20.42 -15.84 -6.97
C GLU A 490 -20.00 -16.72 -8.16
N THR A 491 -20.76 -17.78 -8.43
CA THR A 491 -20.64 -18.56 -9.66
C THR A 491 -21.36 -17.86 -10.80
N VAL A 492 -20.65 -17.63 -11.90
CA VAL A 492 -21.13 -16.88 -13.07
C VAL A 492 -21.05 -17.73 -14.33
N GLU A 493 -22.00 -17.51 -15.25
CA GLU A 493 -21.98 -18.14 -16.57
C GLU A 493 -21.14 -17.34 -17.57
N ALA A 494 -20.68 -18.01 -18.63
CA ALA A 494 -19.98 -17.34 -19.73
C ALA A 494 -20.86 -16.23 -20.34
N GLY A 495 -20.27 -15.05 -20.56
CA GLY A 495 -20.97 -13.87 -21.08
C GLY A 495 -21.66 -12.99 -20.04
N ALA A 496 -21.66 -13.41 -18.75
CA ALA A 496 -22.21 -12.61 -17.66
C ALA A 496 -21.46 -11.28 -17.52
N VAL A 497 -22.20 -10.19 -17.26
CA VAL A 497 -21.61 -8.88 -16.93
C VAL A 497 -21.15 -8.91 -15.49
N LEU A 498 -19.86 -8.67 -15.27
CA LEU A 498 -19.23 -8.67 -13.94
C LEU A 498 -18.97 -7.24 -13.44
N ALA A 499 -18.72 -6.32 -14.37
CA ALA A 499 -18.53 -4.92 -14.07
C ALA A 499 -18.95 -4.03 -15.24
N GLU A 500 -19.04 -2.74 -14.99
CA GLU A 500 -19.29 -1.70 -15.98
C GLU A 500 -18.27 -0.57 -15.80
N LEU A 501 -17.85 0.00 -16.93
CA LEU A 501 -17.05 1.22 -16.98
C LEU A 501 -17.93 2.37 -17.45
N ILE A 502 -18.05 3.40 -16.61
CA ILE A 502 -18.82 4.61 -16.90
C ILE A 502 -17.85 5.73 -17.26
N ASP A 503 -17.96 6.28 -18.47
CA ASP A 503 -17.24 7.48 -18.86
C ASP A 503 -17.79 8.68 -18.06
N PRO A 504 -16.99 9.34 -17.20
CA PRO A 504 -17.46 10.46 -16.38
C PRO A 504 -17.83 11.71 -17.20
N LEU A 505 -17.40 11.80 -18.47
CA LEU A 505 -17.68 12.94 -19.33
C LEU A 505 -18.97 12.76 -20.12
N SER A 506 -19.16 11.59 -20.73
CA SER A 506 -20.31 11.31 -21.61
C SER A 506 -21.44 10.54 -20.91
N GLY A 507 -21.18 9.88 -19.79
CA GLY A 507 -22.08 8.93 -19.16
C GLY A 507 -22.19 7.58 -19.89
N ALA A 508 -21.42 7.35 -20.95
CA ALA A 508 -21.44 6.10 -21.69
C ALA A 508 -21.01 4.92 -20.81
N VAL A 509 -21.76 3.81 -20.89
CA VAL A 509 -21.54 2.60 -20.09
C VAL A 509 -20.98 1.50 -20.97
N THR A 510 -19.82 0.95 -20.59
CA THR A 510 -19.19 -0.20 -21.26
C THR A 510 -19.26 -1.42 -20.36
N PRO A 511 -20.03 -2.47 -20.70
CA PRO A 511 -20.10 -3.69 -19.89
C PRO A 511 -18.84 -4.54 -20.05
N ILE A 512 -18.36 -5.08 -18.94
CA ILE A 512 -17.24 -6.01 -18.86
C ILE A 512 -17.80 -7.40 -18.58
N ARG A 513 -17.62 -8.31 -19.54
CA ARG A 513 -18.15 -9.68 -19.51
C ARG A 513 -17.04 -10.69 -19.36
N CYS A 514 -17.30 -11.79 -18.67
CA CYS A 514 -16.41 -12.95 -18.70
C CYS A 514 -16.64 -13.79 -19.96
N GLN A 515 -15.61 -14.47 -20.41
CA GLN A 515 -15.62 -15.44 -21.51
C GLN A 515 -15.84 -16.87 -21.01
N SER A 516 -15.36 -17.19 -19.81
CA SER A 516 -15.53 -18.49 -19.16
C SER A 516 -16.55 -18.41 -18.03
N GLY A 517 -17.36 -19.45 -17.89
CA GLY A 517 -18.14 -19.68 -16.69
C GLY A 517 -17.23 -20.20 -15.57
N GLY A 518 -17.50 -19.77 -14.34
CA GLY A 518 -16.63 -20.04 -13.20
C GLY A 518 -16.97 -19.22 -11.96
N VAL A 519 -16.04 -19.12 -11.03
CA VAL A 519 -16.23 -18.33 -9.80
C VAL A 519 -15.55 -16.98 -9.91
N PHE A 520 -16.27 -15.87 -9.73
CA PHE A 520 -15.68 -14.54 -9.66
C PHE A 520 -15.05 -14.33 -8.27
N PHE A 521 -13.74 -14.57 -8.14
CA PHE A 521 -13.10 -14.73 -6.83
C PHE A 521 -12.23 -13.55 -6.39
N ALA A 522 -11.77 -12.69 -7.31
CA ALA A 522 -10.90 -11.56 -6.96
C ALA A 522 -11.18 -10.33 -7.84
N ARG A 523 -11.01 -9.14 -7.29
CA ARG A 523 -11.22 -7.86 -7.99
C ARG A 523 -10.32 -6.73 -7.50
N SER A 524 -10.21 -5.69 -8.30
CA SER A 524 -9.45 -4.47 -7.98
C SER A 524 -10.19 -3.59 -6.97
N ALA A 525 -9.46 -3.08 -5.97
CA ALA A 525 -9.97 -2.06 -5.05
C ALA A 525 -10.12 -0.66 -5.69
N LEU A 526 -9.57 -0.45 -6.90
CA LEU A 526 -9.72 0.82 -7.61
C LEU A 526 -11.18 1.02 -8.07
N ARG A 527 -11.63 2.27 -8.07
CA ARG A 527 -12.96 2.69 -8.56
C ARG A 527 -12.88 3.58 -9.79
N PHE A 528 -11.67 3.88 -10.24
CA PHE A 528 -11.40 4.50 -11.53
C PHE A 528 -10.20 3.78 -12.15
N VAL A 529 -10.30 3.42 -13.42
CA VAL A 529 -9.31 2.59 -14.10
C VAL A 529 -8.93 3.17 -15.45
N THR A 530 -7.78 2.74 -15.95
CA THR A 530 -7.27 3.07 -17.29
C THR A 530 -7.32 1.83 -18.18
N PRO A 531 -7.29 1.98 -19.52
CA PRO A 531 -7.20 0.85 -20.43
C PRO A 531 -6.05 -0.08 -20.08
N GLY A 532 -6.26 -1.39 -20.22
CA GLY A 532 -5.27 -2.42 -19.87
C GLY A 532 -5.21 -2.77 -18.38
N LYS A 533 -5.89 -2.03 -17.49
CA LYS A 533 -5.92 -2.36 -16.06
C LYS A 533 -6.72 -3.65 -15.83
N ARG A 534 -6.15 -4.59 -15.07
CA ARG A 534 -6.88 -5.77 -14.58
C ARG A 534 -7.92 -5.35 -13.55
N LEU A 535 -9.15 -5.80 -13.76
CA LEU A 535 -10.33 -5.45 -12.97
C LEU A 535 -10.72 -6.56 -12.01
N GLY A 536 -10.43 -7.81 -12.34
CA GLY A 536 -10.71 -8.95 -11.49
C GLY A 536 -10.41 -10.25 -12.21
N LYS A 537 -10.78 -11.36 -11.57
CA LYS A 537 -10.48 -12.70 -12.05
C LYS A 537 -11.69 -13.61 -11.87
N VAL A 538 -11.90 -14.48 -12.86
CA VAL A 538 -12.82 -15.62 -12.75
C VAL A 538 -11.97 -16.88 -12.72
N ALA A 539 -12.21 -17.79 -11.77
CA ALA A 539 -11.69 -19.14 -11.80
C ALA A 539 -12.54 -19.92 -12.82
N GLY A 540 -12.12 -19.88 -14.08
CA GLY A 540 -12.88 -20.41 -15.22
C GLY A 540 -12.69 -21.91 -15.42
N THR A 541 -13.51 -22.47 -16.29
CA THR A 541 -13.55 -23.92 -16.57
C THR A 541 -13.13 -24.28 -18.00
N SER A 542 -13.05 -23.28 -18.90
CA SER A 542 -12.93 -23.52 -20.35
C SER A 542 -11.74 -22.86 -21.02
N LEU A 543 -11.13 -21.83 -20.42
CA LEU A 543 -9.98 -21.14 -21.00
C LEU A 543 -8.68 -21.94 -20.80
N LYS A 544 -7.73 -21.75 -21.72
CA LYS A 544 -6.36 -22.29 -21.61
C LYS A 544 -5.38 -21.19 -21.98
N ARG A 545 -4.98 -20.40 -20.99
CA ARG A 545 -3.97 -19.34 -21.14
C ARG A 545 -2.56 -19.94 -21.07
N SER A 546 -1.62 -19.34 -21.78
CA SER A 546 -0.18 -19.69 -21.70
C SER A 546 0.67 -18.46 -21.33
N GLY A 547 1.92 -18.69 -20.92
CA GLY A 547 2.86 -17.63 -20.53
C GLY A 547 2.75 -17.23 -19.04
N ARG A 548 3.04 -15.96 -18.70
CA ARG A 548 2.92 -15.47 -17.31
C ARG A 548 1.44 -15.41 -16.90
N LEU A 549 1.04 -16.33 -16.04
CA LEU A 549 -0.36 -16.49 -15.61
C LEU A 549 -0.71 -15.54 -14.47
N LEU A 550 0.25 -15.29 -13.57
CA LEU A 550 0.10 -14.36 -12.44
C LEU A 550 0.02 -12.89 -12.88
N SER A 551 -0.49 -12.05 -11.98
CA SER A 551 -0.36 -10.61 -12.13
C SER A 551 1.09 -10.20 -11.80
N PRO A 552 1.68 -9.24 -12.55
CA PRO A 552 2.96 -8.63 -12.18
C PRO A 552 2.91 -8.00 -10.79
#